data_AF-A6FZ03-F1
#
_entry.id   AF-A6FZ03-F1
#
_cell.length_a   1.000
_cell.length_b   1.000
_cell.length_c   1.000
_cell.angle_alpha   90.00
_cell.angle_beta   90.00
_cell.angle_gamma   90.00
#
_symmetry.space_group_name_H-M   'P 1'
#
loop_
_entity.id
_entity.type
_entity.pdbx_description
1 polymer ?
#
loop_
_entity_poly.entity_id
_entity_poly.type
_entity_poly.pdbx_seq_one_letter_code
_entity_poly.pdbx_strand_id
1 'polypeptide(L)'
;MQALALGLLAFAVGIVVGCVTADCSNGACVCPPGASCEFECDAPPCHVECEGDNPECEGSCANGDCTCGPGSNCEFECDAPPCHVECEPGSDCVGDCANGNCTCELGSSCAFGCDAGPCHVDCVGDNPSCDGTCANGSCTCGPNSACAFTCSDHNCGVNCGEGSSCVLTCPTGDAGGQGCRFDSCAAGEPTLCPDGLSLVCGDAPCPS
;
A
#
# COMPACT_ATOMS: atom_id res chain seq x y z
N MET A 1 9.03 51.22 49.96
CA MET A 1 9.43 51.09 48.55
C MET A 1 10.14 49.76 48.41
N GLN A 2 9.37 48.71 48.06
CA GLN A 2 9.88 47.34 47.94
C GLN A 2 10.47 47.14 46.54
N ALA A 3 11.65 46.51 46.50
CA ALA A 3 12.30 45.97 45.32
C ALA A 3 11.85 44.51 45.10
N LEU A 4 11.79 44.06 43.84
CA LEU A 4 11.83 42.65 43.34
C LEU A 4 11.68 42.72 41.80
N ALA A 5 12.71 42.55 40.98
CA ALA A 5 13.48 41.35 40.60
C ALA A 5 12.82 40.49 39.50
N LEU A 6 13.53 40.46 38.35
CA LEU A 6 13.72 39.42 37.33
C LEU A 6 12.62 38.40 36.96
N GLY A 7 12.48 38.17 35.65
CA GLY A 7 12.03 36.88 35.12
C GLY A 7 11.80 36.86 33.60
N LEU A 8 12.88 36.73 32.82
CA LEU A 8 12.80 36.22 31.44
C LEU A 8 12.33 34.74 31.51
N LEU A 9 11.27 34.38 30.79
CA LEU A 9 10.91 32.98 30.53
C LEU A 9 10.58 32.85 29.04
N ALA A 10 11.58 32.42 28.28
CA ALA A 10 11.41 31.90 26.94
C ALA A 10 10.78 30.49 27.07
N PHE A 11 9.54 30.34 26.59
CA PHE A 11 8.96 29.01 26.38
C PHE A 11 9.42 28.50 25.01
N ALA A 12 10.45 27.65 25.03
CA ALA A 12 10.72 26.73 23.95
C ALA A 12 9.71 25.58 24.06
N VAL A 13 8.71 25.55 23.19
CA VAL A 13 7.85 24.39 23.00
C VAL A 13 8.65 23.38 22.18
N GLY A 14 9.23 22.39 22.86
CA GLY A 14 9.75 21.20 22.20
C GLY A 14 8.57 20.40 21.69
N ILE A 15 8.54 20.15 20.38
CA ILE A 15 7.66 19.15 19.77
C ILE A 15 8.18 17.80 20.26
N VAL A 16 7.52 17.24 21.26
CA VAL A 16 7.72 15.85 21.63
C VAL A 16 6.92 15.07 20.60
N VAL A 17 7.59 14.55 19.57
CA VAL A 17 7.03 13.51 18.69
C VAL A 17 6.89 12.28 19.58
N GLY A 18 5.73 12.17 20.24
CA GLY A 18 5.37 11.01 21.04
C GLY A 18 4.47 10.14 20.18
N CYS A 19 4.78 8.85 20.09
CA CYS A 19 3.83 7.86 19.59
C CYS A 19 2.56 7.96 20.44
N VAL A 20 1.42 8.21 19.79
CA VAL A 20 0.11 8.25 20.42
C VAL A 20 -0.55 6.91 20.17
N THR A 21 -0.63 6.06 21.20
CA THR A 21 -1.61 4.98 21.23
C THR A 21 -2.98 5.64 21.35
N ALA A 22 -3.69 5.80 20.25
CA ALA A 22 -4.94 6.55 20.21
C ALA A 22 -6.15 5.61 20.26
N ASP A 23 -7.13 5.97 21.10
CA ASP A 23 -8.35 5.17 21.27
C ASP A 23 -9.28 5.33 20.06
N CYS A 24 -9.68 4.22 19.44
CA CYS A 24 -10.67 4.20 18.37
C CYS A 24 -12.06 4.54 18.91
N SER A 25 -12.75 5.47 18.26
CA SER A 25 -14.09 5.90 18.65
C SER A 25 -15.13 5.31 17.71
N ASN A 26 -15.94 4.38 18.22
CA ASN A 26 -16.98 3.67 17.45
C ASN A 26 -16.42 2.97 16.20
N GLY A 27 -15.23 2.38 16.30
CA GLY A 27 -14.60 1.67 15.17
C GLY A 27 -13.89 2.59 14.19
N ALA A 28 -13.70 3.88 14.49
CA ALA A 28 -12.88 4.78 13.70
C ALA A 28 -11.65 5.22 14.51
N CYS A 29 -10.47 4.98 13.97
CA CYS A 29 -9.16 5.29 14.52
C CYS A 29 -8.52 6.33 13.60
N VAL A 30 -8.28 7.56 14.09
CA VAL A 30 -7.80 8.65 13.24
C VAL A 30 -6.46 9.16 13.76
N CYS A 31 -5.43 9.12 12.93
CA CYS A 31 -4.13 9.74 13.19
C CYS A 31 -4.10 11.16 12.62
N PRO A 32 -4.04 12.20 13.46
CA PRO A 32 -3.97 13.57 12.98
C PRO A 32 -2.69 13.83 12.18
N PRO A 33 -2.63 14.88 11.34
CA PRO A 33 -1.53 15.07 10.42
C PRO A 33 -0.21 15.32 11.17
N GLY A 34 0.87 14.70 10.67
CA GLY A 34 2.20 14.83 11.26
C GLY A 34 2.42 14.13 12.60
N ALA A 35 1.44 13.38 13.11
CA ALA A 35 1.57 12.57 14.31
C ALA A 35 2.11 11.17 13.99
N SER A 36 2.74 10.53 14.99
CA SER A 36 3.02 9.09 14.96
C SER A 36 1.91 8.35 15.71
N CYS A 37 1.28 7.35 15.09
CA CYS A 37 0.19 6.61 15.70
C CYS A 37 0.36 5.09 15.52
N GLU A 38 -0.13 4.35 16.51
CA GLU A 38 -0.26 2.89 16.48
C GLU A 38 -1.67 2.56 16.99
N PHE A 39 -2.45 1.83 16.18
CA PHE A 39 -3.82 1.46 16.48
C PHE A 39 -4.01 -0.06 16.49
N GLU A 40 -4.57 -0.57 17.59
CA GLU A 40 -5.04 -1.96 17.67
C GLU A 40 -6.57 -1.93 17.77
N CYS A 41 -7.25 -2.59 16.83
CA CYS A 41 -8.70 -2.61 16.77
C CYS A 41 -9.23 -4.05 16.68
N ASP A 42 -9.44 -4.66 17.85
CA ASP A 42 -9.83 -6.07 17.99
C ASP A 42 -11.24 -6.42 17.48
N ALA A 43 -12.11 -5.42 17.27
CA ALA A 43 -13.55 -5.64 17.09
C ALA A 43 -14.13 -4.93 15.86
N PRO A 44 -14.47 -5.68 14.80
CA PRO A 44 -15.22 -5.21 13.64
C PRO A 44 -16.47 -4.37 13.96
N PRO A 45 -16.77 -3.28 13.21
CA PRO A 45 -15.95 -2.69 12.15
C PRO A 45 -14.85 -1.76 12.69
N CYS A 46 -13.71 -1.74 12.01
CA CYS A 46 -12.55 -0.91 12.34
C CYS A 46 -12.06 -0.17 11.08
N HIS A 47 -11.88 1.14 11.17
CA HIS A 47 -11.36 1.97 10.09
C HIS A 47 -10.18 2.75 10.65
N VAL A 48 -9.05 2.72 9.95
CA VAL A 48 -7.87 3.50 10.32
C VAL A 48 -7.64 4.56 9.25
N GLU A 49 -7.60 5.81 9.66
CA GLU A 49 -7.36 6.95 8.77
C GLU A 49 -6.14 7.72 9.28
N CYS A 50 -5.08 7.74 8.49
CA CYS A 50 -3.91 8.59 8.72
C CYS A 50 -4.08 9.84 7.86
N GLU A 51 -4.33 11.01 8.45
CA GLU A 51 -4.80 12.17 7.71
C GLU A 51 -3.73 12.83 6.81
N GLY A 52 -2.44 12.49 6.96
CA GLY A 52 -1.37 12.96 6.08
C GLY A 52 -0.11 13.43 6.78
N ASP A 53 1.00 13.45 6.05
CA ASP A 53 2.35 13.80 6.53
C ASP A 53 2.76 13.01 7.79
N ASN A 54 2.14 11.85 8.03
CA ASN A 54 2.39 11.06 9.23
C ASN A 54 3.74 10.35 9.09
N PRO A 55 4.74 10.64 9.95
CA PRO A 55 6.03 9.98 9.86
C PRO A 55 5.95 8.46 10.11
N GLU A 56 4.91 8.01 10.80
CA GLU A 56 4.63 6.61 11.15
C GLU A 56 3.15 6.49 11.48
N CYS A 57 2.43 5.60 10.80
CA CYS A 57 1.03 5.33 11.10
C CYS A 57 0.75 3.83 10.92
N GLU A 58 0.62 3.13 12.04
CA GLU A 58 0.41 1.69 12.06
C GLU A 58 -1.01 1.39 12.53
N GLY A 59 -1.68 0.42 11.89
CA GLY A 59 -2.98 0.00 12.40
C GLY A 59 -3.59 -1.26 11.76
N SER A 60 -4.37 -2.00 12.56
CA SER A 60 -5.27 -3.03 12.05
C SER A 60 -6.67 -2.47 11.79
N CYS A 61 -7.16 -2.66 10.56
CA CYS A 61 -8.51 -2.25 10.17
C CYS A 61 -9.53 -3.38 10.30
N ALA A 62 -9.17 -4.54 10.83
CA ALA A 62 -10.04 -5.71 10.89
C ALA A 62 -10.77 -5.97 9.55
N ASN A 63 -12.05 -5.57 9.42
CA ASN A 63 -12.87 -5.67 8.20
C ASN A 63 -13.38 -4.32 7.66
N GLY A 64 -12.74 -3.21 8.00
CA GLY A 64 -13.04 -1.90 7.43
C GLY A 64 -11.95 -1.45 6.46
N ASP A 65 -11.76 -0.14 6.39
CA ASP A 65 -10.89 0.51 5.41
C ASP A 65 -9.69 1.12 6.14
N CYS A 66 -8.50 0.92 5.58
CA CYS A 66 -7.29 1.64 5.97
C CYS A 66 -6.96 2.70 4.93
N THR A 67 -6.76 3.94 5.35
CA THR A 67 -6.36 5.04 4.48
C THR A 67 -5.04 5.62 4.97
N CYS A 68 -4.01 5.52 4.13
CA CYS A 68 -2.72 6.18 4.33
C CYS A 68 -2.77 7.53 3.61
N GLY A 69 -2.97 8.62 4.35
CA GLY A 69 -3.04 9.96 3.78
C GLY A 69 -1.74 10.41 3.15
N PRO A 70 -1.75 11.55 2.43
CA PRO A 70 -0.69 11.91 1.50
C PRO A 70 0.62 12.17 2.24
N GLY A 71 1.75 11.76 1.67
CA GLY A 71 3.07 11.98 2.27
C GLY A 71 3.32 11.24 3.58
N SER A 72 2.47 10.28 3.95
CA SER A 72 2.61 9.49 5.18
C SER A 72 3.41 8.21 4.95
N ASN A 73 3.97 7.66 6.03
CA ASN A 73 4.50 6.30 6.07
C ASN A 73 3.53 5.43 6.87
N CYS A 74 2.93 4.43 6.23
CA CYS A 74 1.90 3.60 6.87
C CYS A 74 2.19 2.11 6.76
N GLU A 75 1.79 1.38 7.80
CA GLU A 75 1.76 -0.09 7.83
C GLU A 75 0.39 -0.55 8.32
N PHE A 76 -0.33 -1.27 7.48
CA PHE A 76 -1.70 -1.69 7.76
C PHE A 76 -1.89 -3.19 7.65
N GLU A 77 -2.72 -3.73 8.55
CA GLU A 77 -3.11 -5.14 8.54
C GLU A 77 -4.63 -5.31 8.44
N CYS A 78 -5.06 -6.35 7.72
CA CYS A 78 -6.45 -6.68 7.51
C CYS A 78 -6.78 -8.05 8.12
N ASP A 79 -7.24 -8.08 9.38
CA ASP A 79 -7.53 -9.34 10.08
C ASP A 79 -8.76 -10.10 9.56
N ALA A 80 -9.68 -9.44 8.85
CA ALA A 80 -10.93 -10.06 8.43
C ALA A 80 -11.47 -9.51 7.10
N PRO A 81 -11.95 -10.38 6.18
CA PRO A 81 -12.59 -9.92 4.95
C PRO A 81 -14.03 -9.41 5.19
N PRO A 82 -14.52 -8.43 4.38
CA PRO A 82 -13.76 -7.63 3.41
C PRO A 82 -12.92 -6.56 4.11
N CYS A 83 -11.76 -6.22 3.55
CA CYS A 83 -10.89 -5.14 4.05
C CYS A 83 -10.12 -4.51 2.88
N HIS A 84 -10.01 -3.18 2.88
CA HIS A 84 -9.44 -2.38 1.80
C HIS A 84 -8.32 -1.50 2.32
N VAL A 85 -7.30 -1.28 1.48
CA VAL A 85 -6.20 -0.35 1.78
C VAL A 85 -6.10 0.67 0.66
N GLU A 86 -6.15 1.95 1.03
CA GLU A 86 -5.96 3.07 0.11
C GLU A 86 -4.74 3.87 0.52
N CYS A 87 -3.74 3.93 -0.36
CA CYS A 87 -2.54 4.73 -0.16
C CYS A 87 -2.64 5.98 -1.04
N GLU A 88 -2.87 7.13 -0.41
CA GLU A 88 -3.03 8.42 -1.08
C GLU A 88 -1.68 8.95 -1.60
N PRO A 89 -1.68 9.96 -2.49
CA PRO A 89 -0.51 10.37 -3.24
C PRO A 89 0.75 10.66 -2.41
N GLY A 90 1.89 10.16 -2.90
CA GLY A 90 3.21 10.41 -2.31
C GLY A 90 3.44 9.72 -0.96
N SER A 91 2.62 8.74 -0.60
CA SER A 91 2.82 7.93 0.61
C SER A 91 3.85 6.81 0.39
N ASP A 92 4.46 6.34 1.48
CA ASP A 92 5.16 5.06 1.52
C ASP A 92 4.28 4.10 2.35
N CYS A 93 3.72 3.09 1.69
CA CYS A 93 2.57 2.36 2.21
C CYS A 93 2.75 0.86 2.10
N VAL A 94 2.62 0.16 3.22
CA VAL A 94 2.57 -1.30 3.27
C VAL A 94 1.20 -1.70 3.78
N GLY A 95 0.55 -2.65 3.12
CA GLY A 95 -0.70 -3.18 3.66
C GLY A 95 -1.19 -4.46 3.01
N ASP A 96 -2.03 -5.18 3.73
CA ASP A 96 -2.66 -6.40 3.22
C ASP A 96 -4.10 -6.14 2.82
N CYS A 97 -4.57 -6.76 1.74
CA CYS A 97 -5.98 -6.79 1.38
C CYS A 97 -6.62 -8.15 1.65
N ALA A 98 -7.89 -8.15 2.05
CA ALA A 98 -8.65 -9.37 2.27
C ALA A 98 -10.05 -9.23 1.64
N ASN A 99 -10.32 -9.96 0.55
CA ASN A 99 -11.55 -9.85 -0.26
C ASN A 99 -11.86 -8.39 -0.63
N GLY A 100 -10.83 -7.68 -1.12
CA GLY A 100 -10.82 -6.22 -1.20
C GLY A 100 -9.91 -5.66 -2.29
N ASN A 101 -9.72 -4.34 -2.24
CA ASN A 101 -8.91 -3.56 -3.17
C ASN A 101 -7.81 -2.83 -2.39
N CYS A 102 -6.60 -2.91 -2.93
CA CYS A 102 -5.43 -2.19 -2.49
C CYS A 102 -5.08 -1.16 -3.58
N THR A 103 -5.19 0.13 -3.28
CA THR A 103 -4.97 1.21 -4.25
C THR A 103 -3.70 1.97 -3.91
N CYS A 104 -2.82 2.14 -4.90
CA CYS A 104 -1.61 2.96 -4.80
C CYS A 104 -1.73 4.19 -5.71
N GLU A 105 -2.05 5.33 -5.11
CA GLU A 105 -2.19 6.60 -5.82
C GLU A 105 -0.84 7.18 -6.25
N LEU A 106 -0.91 8.17 -7.14
CA LEU A 106 0.21 8.78 -7.85
C LEU A 106 1.41 9.13 -6.96
N GLY A 107 2.60 8.71 -7.40
CA GLY A 107 3.88 9.07 -6.78
C GLY A 107 4.17 8.34 -5.46
N SER A 108 3.37 7.35 -5.09
CA SER A 108 3.51 6.58 -3.85
C SER A 108 4.39 5.34 -4.06
N SER A 109 5.04 4.88 -3.00
CA SER A 109 5.70 3.58 -2.97
C SER A 109 4.81 2.61 -2.20
N CYS A 110 4.28 1.57 -2.87
CA CYS A 110 3.34 0.65 -2.23
C CYS A 110 3.83 -0.80 -2.26
N ALA A 111 3.60 -1.53 -1.18
CA ALA A 111 3.78 -2.98 -1.12
C ALA A 111 2.52 -3.63 -0.53
N PHE A 112 1.80 -4.39 -1.36
CA PHE A 112 0.55 -5.02 -0.97
C PHE A 112 0.59 -6.54 -0.92
N GLY A 113 0.11 -7.10 0.17
CA GLY A 113 -0.17 -8.52 0.26
C GLY A 113 -1.66 -8.84 0.04
N CYS A 114 -1.97 -10.12 0.15
CA CYS A 114 -3.33 -10.64 -0.01
C CYS A 114 -3.56 -11.80 0.95
N ASP A 115 -4.30 -11.53 2.03
CA ASP A 115 -4.58 -12.52 3.07
C ASP A 115 -5.72 -13.47 2.69
N ALA A 116 -6.72 -12.95 1.98
CA ALA A 116 -7.85 -13.73 1.51
C ALA A 116 -8.32 -13.23 0.15
N GLY A 117 -8.26 -14.09 -0.88
CA GLY A 117 -8.80 -13.74 -2.20
C GLY A 117 -10.33 -13.58 -2.20
N PRO A 118 -10.91 -12.79 -3.13
CA PRO A 118 -10.23 -12.07 -4.21
C PRO A 118 -9.48 -10.81 -3.74
N CYS A 119 -8.28 -10.57 -4.25
CA CYS A 119 -7.53 -9.33 -4.02
C CYS A 119 -7.23 -8.64 -5.34
N HIS A 120 -7.47 -7.34 -5.35
CA HIS A 120 -7.19 -6.46 -6.48
C HIS A 120 -6.15 -5.43 -6.05
N VAL A 121 -5.18 -5.18 -6.93
CA VAL A 121 -4.17 -4.13 -6.73
C VAL A 121 -4.28 -3.13 -7.87
N ASP A 122 -4.53 -1.87 -7.56
CA ASP A 122 -4.65 -0.81 -8.56
C ASP A 122 -3.58 0.27 -8.31
N CYS A 123 -2.52 0.25 -9.11
CA CYS A 123 -1.50 1.28 -9.10
C CYS A 123 -1.90 2.33 -10.14
N VAL A 124 -2.27 3.55 -9.72
CA VAL A 124 -2.90 4.52 -10.62
C VAL A 124 -1.93 5.07 -11.68
N GLY A 125 -0.65 5.23 -11.35
CA GLY A 125 0.39 5.67 -12.28
C GLY A 125 1.51 6.46 -11.62
N ASP A 126 2.56 6.77 -12.37
CA ASP A 126 3.73 7.56 -11.96
C ASP A 126 4.34 7.14 -10.61
N ASN A 127 4.22 5.85 -10.25
CA ASN A 127 4.66 5.32 -8.96
C ASN A 127 6.11 4.83 -9.04
N PRO A 128 7.00 5.26 -8.11
CA PRO A 128 8.37 4.75 -8.04
C PRO A 128 8.43 3.23 -7.85
N SER A 129 7.49 2.67 -7.09
CA SER A 129 7.32 1.23 -6.87
C SER A 129 5.89 0.93 -6.48
N CYS A 130 5.29 -0.11 -7.08
CA CYS A 130 3.99 -0.62 -6.68
C CYS A 130 3.99 -2.15 -6.78
N ASP A 131 4.27 -2.79 -5.66
CA ASP A 131 4.38 -4.23 -5.55
C ASP A 131 3.08 -4.78 -4.95
N GLY A 132 2.65 -5.96 -5.41
CA GLY A 132 1.34 -6.46 -5.05
C GLY A 132 1.13 -7.95 -5.24
N THR A 133 0.30 -8.56 -4.41
CA THR A 133 -0.18 -9.93 -4.62
C THR A 133 -1.62 -9.94 -5.11
N CYS A 134 -1.85 -10.56 -6.27
CA CYS A 134 -3.19 -10.82 -6.80
C CYS A 134 -3.61 -12.25 -6.47
N ALA A 135 -4.88 -12.43 -6.15
CA ALA A 135 -5.53 -13.74 -6.00
C ALA A 135 -6.95 -13.63 -6.54
N ASN A 136 -7.33 -14.43 -7.54
CA ASN A 136 -8.66 -14.42 -8.15
C ASN A 136 -9.15 -13.00 -8.49
N GLY A 137 -8.25 -12.16 -8.96
CA GLY A 137 -8.42 -10.72 -9.05
C GLY A 137 -7.56 -10.12 -10.16
N SER A 138 -7.51 -8.79 -10.17
CA SER A 138 -6.80 -8.03 -11.19
C SER A 138 -5.71 -7.18 -10.55
N CYS A 139 -4.55 -7.13 -11.18
CA CYS A 139 -3.51 -6.17 -10.83
C CYS A 139 -3.26 -5.22 -12.01
N THR A 140 -3.31 -3.92 -11.74
CA THR A 140 -3.10 -2.89 -12.73
C THR A 140 -1.86 -2.10 -12.35
N CYS A 141 -0.91 -2.03 -13.27
CA CYS A 141 0.20 -1.10 -13.20
C CYS A 141 -0.11 0.08 -14.13
N GLY A 142 -0.47 1.22 -13.56
CA GLY A 142 -0.72 2.46 -14.27
C GLY A 142 0.54 3.00 -14.96
N PRO A 143 0.39 3.98 -15.86
CA PRO A 143 1.47 4.46 -16.71
C PRO A 143 2.69 4.93 -15.92
N ASN A 144 3.87 4.84 -16.55
CA ASN A 144 5.18 5.25 -16.01
C ASN A 144 5.51 4.71 -14.62
N SER A 145 4.90 3.59 -14.19
CA SER A 145 5.15 3.00 -12.89
C SER A 145 6.10 1.81 -12.99
N ALA A 146 6.80 1.50 -11.90
CA ALA A 146 7.50 0.23 -11.75
C ALA A 146 6.68 -0.69 -10.83
N CYS A 147 6.24 -1.84 -11.33
CA CYS A 147 5.38 -2.74 -10.57
C CYS A 147 5.93 -4.17 -10.57
N ALA A 148 5.95 -4.82 -9.40
CA ALA A 148 6.20 -6.24 -9.27
C ALA A 148 4.98 -6.95 -8.68
N PHE A 149 4.29 -7.74 -9.49
CA PHE A 149 3.12 -8.50 -9.05
C PHE A 149 3.42 -9.98 -8.87
N THR A 150 2.79 -10.58 -7.87
CA THR A 150 2.76 -12.03 -7.67
C THR A 150 1.34 -12.54 -7.89
N CYS A 151 1.18 -13.56 -8.74
CA CYS A 151 -0.09 -14.25 -8.89
C CYS A 151 -0.14 -15.52 -8.02
N SER A 152 -0.94 -15.50 -6.97
CA SER A 152 -0.93 -16.57 -5.96
C SER A 152 -1.74 -17.82 -6.34
N ASP A 153 -2.77 -17.68 -7.19
CA ASP A 153 -3.79 -18.73 -7.40
C ASP A 153 -4.01 -19.12 -8.86
N HIS A 154 -3.13 -18.68 -9.76
CA HIS A 154 -3.25 -18.87 -11.21
C HIS A 154 -4.59 -18.35 -11.77
N ASN A 155 -5.17 -17.32 -11.18
CA ASN A 155 -6.30 -16.62 -11.78
C ASN A 155 -6.14 -15.10 -11.67
N CYS A 156 -5.02 -14.60 -12.19
CA CYS A 156 -4.68 -13.19 -12.18
C CYS A 156 -4.63 -12.64 -13.60
N GLY A 157 -5.35 -11.54 -13.79
CA GLY A 157 -5.24 -10.69 -14.97
C GLY A 157 -4.40 -9.47 -14.65
N VAL A 158 -3.27 -9.31 -15.35
CA VAL A 158 -2.38 -8.15 -15.16
C VAL A 158 -2.43 -7.20 -16.34
N ASN A 159 -2.64 -5.91 -16.07
CA ASN A 159 -2.56 -4.85 -17.07
C ASN A 159 -1.33 -3.99 -16.80
N CYS A 160 -0.48 -3.82 -17.81
CA CYS A 160 0.71 -2.98 -17.73
C CYS A 160 0.58 -1.77 -18.66
N GLY A 161 0.51 -0.58 -18.07
CA GLY A 161 0.29 0.69 -18.74
C GLY A 161 1.51 1.20 -19.53
N GLU A 162 1.29 2.21 -20.36
CA GLU A 162 2.33 2.81 -21.20
C GLU A 162 3.49 3.38 -20.35
N GLY A 163 4.73 3.19 -20.83
CA GLY A 163 5.93 3.69 -20.13
C GLY A 163 6.28 2.94 -18.84
N SER A 164 5.51 1.90 -18.47
CA SER A 164 5.68 1.17 -17.21
C SER A 164 6.64 -0.01 -17.36
N SER A 165 7.20 -0.42 -16.23
CA SER A 165 8.04 -1.60 -16.08
C SER A 165 7.32 -2.60 -15.17
N CYS A 166 6.77 -3.66 -15.75
CA CYS A 166 6.00 -4.65 -14.99
C CYS A 166 6.68 -6.01 -14.96
N VAL A 167 6.81 -6.57 -13.75
CA VAL A 167 7.17 -7.98 -13.53
C VAL A 167 5.93 -8.69 -13.00
N LEU A 168 5.61 -9.86 -13.55
CA LEU A 168 4.58 -10.76 -13.04
C LEU A 168 5.23 -12.11 -12.71
N THR A 169 5.22 -12.47 -11.44
CA THR A 169 5.72 -13.76 -10.95
C THR A 169 4.57 -14.75 -10.76
N CYS A 170 4.75 -15.95 -11.31
CA CYS A 170 3.84 -17.08 -11.19
C CYS A 170 4.52 -18.17 -10.34
N PRO A 171 4.53 -18.05 -8.99
CA PRO A 171 5.27 -18.95 -8.10
C PRO A 171 4.80 -20.41 -8.21
N THR A 172 3.54 -20.59 -8.58
CA THR A 172 2.99 -21.86 -8.96
C THR A 172 2.56 -21.76 -10.42
N GLY A 173 2.83 -22.81 -11.22
CA GLY A 173 2.26 -22.97 -12.57
C GLY A 173 3.14 -22.47 -13.72
N ASP A 174 2.53 -22.37 -14.91
CA ASP A 174 3.21 -21.98 -16.14
C ASP A 174 3.01 -20.48 -16.39
N ALA A 175 4.10 -19.71 -16.33
CA ALA A 175 4.10 -18.30 -16.67
C ALA A 175 3.69 -18.09 -18.14
N GLY A 176 2.67 -17.26 -18.37
CA GLY A 176 2.06 -17.03 -19.69
C GLY A 176 0.99 -18.07 -20.07
N GLY A 177 0.75 -19.05 -19.20
CA GLY A 177 -0.28 -20.06 -19.34
C GLY A 177 -1.67 -19.57 -18.93
N GLN A 178 -2.59 -20.51 -18.71
CA GLN A 178 -3.94 -20.15 -18.26
C GLN A 178 -3.90 -19.62 -16.83
N GLY A 179 -4.16 -18.30 -16.72
CA GLY A 179 -4.47 -17.62 -15.48
C GLY A 179 -3.29 -17.02 -14.71
N CYS A 180 -2.07 -17.10 -15.24
CA CYS A 180 -0.99 -16.20 -14.85
C CYS A 180 -0.36 -15.57 -16.10
N ARG A 181 -0.92 -14.42 -16.50
CA ARG A 181 -0.54 -13.71 -17.73
C ARG A 181 -0.77 -12.22 -17.61
N PHE A 182 -0.14 -11.46 -18.51
CA PHE A 182 -0.59 -10.12 -18.83
C PHE A 182 -1.83 -10.22 -19.72
N ASP A 183 -2.93 -9.59 -19.32
CA ASP A 183 -4.09 -9.34 -20.18
C ASP A 183 -3.80 -8.20 -21.16
N SER A 184 -2.97 -7.24 -20.75
CA SER A 184 -2.42 -6.21 -21.63
C SER A 184 -1.00 -5.80 -21.23
N CYS A 185 -0.19 -5.52 -22.25
CA CYS A 185 1.15 -4.97 -22.11
C CYS A 185 1.31 -3.84 -23.14
N ALA A 186 1.33 -2.60 -22.69
CA ALA A 186 1.39 -1.44 -23.58
C ALA A 186 2.70 -1.38 -24.39
N ALA A 187 3.79 -1.94 -23.87
CA ALA A 187 5.08 -2.01 -24.54
C ALA A 187 5.16 -3.09 -25.64
N GLY A 188 4.14 -3.94 -25.78
CA GLY A 188 4.09 -5.01 -26.78
C GLY A 188 3.89 -6.39 -26.15
N GLU A 189 4.55 -7.40 -26.70
CA GLU A 189 4.40 -8.77 -26.21
C GLU A 189 5.21 -8.99 -24.92
N PRO A 190 4.61 -9.58 -23.87
CA PRO A 190 5.35 -9.99 -22.67
C PRO A 190 6.45 -11.00 -23.00
N THR A 191 7.55 -10.94 -22.25
CA THR A 191 8.67 -11.88 -22.39
C THR A 191 8.75 -12.80 -21.18
N LEU A 192 8.92 -14.10 -21.41
CA LEU A 192 9.18 -15.09 -20.36
C LEU A 192 10.64 -15.00 -19.91
N CYS A 193 10.85 -14.92 -18.60
CA CYS A 193 12.17 -14.86 -18.00
C CYS A 193 12.88 -16.21 -17.98
N PRO A 194 14.22 -16.23 -17.84
CA PRO A 194 15.01 -17.47 -17.79
C PRO A 194 14.67 -18.39 -16.61
N ASP A 195 14.05 -17.85 -15.56
CA ASP A 195 13.56 -18.62 -14.41
C ASP A 195 12.38 -19.54 -14.78
N GLY A 196 11.70 -19.26 -15.89
CA GLY A 196 10.48 -19.96 -16.31
C GLY A 196 9.24 -19.66 -15.45
N LEU A 197 9.35 -18.73 -14.50
CA LEU A 197 8.31 -18.41 -13.52
C LEU A 197 7.83 -16.96 -13.64
N SER A 198 8.62 -16.08 -14.26
CA SER A 198 8.31 -14.66 -14.36
C SER A 198 8.07 -14.23 -15.80
N LEU A 199 7.10 -13.33 -15.99
CA LEU A 199 6.90 -12.57 -17.21
C LEU A 199 7.29 -11.11 -16.97
N VAL A 200 7.85 -10.48 -17.99
CA VAL A 200 8.14 -9.03 -17.98
C VAL A 200 7.42 -8.31 -19.12
N CYS A 201 6.99 -7.09 -18.85
CA CYS A 201 6.45 -6.14 -19.82
C CYS A 201 7.16 -4.79 -19.68
N GLY A 202 7.47 -4.14 -20.80
CA GLY A 202 8.24 -2.89 -20.82
C GLY A 202 9.73 -3.14 -20.65
N ASP A 203 10.41 -2.18 -20.03
CA ASP A 203 11.85 -2.25 -19.77
C ASP A 203 12.20 -2.99 -18.45
N ALA A 204 11.23 -3.76 -17.92
CA ALA A 204 11.40 -4.48 -16.67
C ALA A 204 12.50 -5.56 -16.76
N PRO A 205 13.47 -5.58 -15.84
CA PRO A 205 14.45 -6.63 -15.78
C PRO A 205 13.82 -7.93 -15.28
N CYS A 206 14.29 -9.07 -15.78
CA CYS A 206 13.96 -10.35 -15.18
C CYS A 206 14.54 -10.45 -13.76
N PRO A 207 13.79 -11.01 -12.79
CA PRO A 207 14.32 -11.35 -11.48
C PRO A 207 15.55 -12.27 -11.59
N SER A 208 16.48 -12.13 -10.64
CA SER A 208 17.75 -12.90 -10.59
C SER A 208 17.68 -14.11 -9.68
#